data_AF-A0A957B5E1-F1
#
_entry.id   AF-A0A957B5E1-F1
#
_cell.length_a   1.000
_cell.length_b   1.000
_cell.length_c   1.000
_cell.angle_alpha   90.00
_cell.angle_beta   90.00
_cell.angle_gamma   90.00
#
_symmetry.space_group_name_H-M   'P 1'
#
loop_
_entity.id
_entity.type
_entity.pdbx_description
1 polymer ?
#
loop_
_entity_poly.entity_id
_entity_poly.type
_entity_poly.pdbx_seq_one_letter_code
_entity_poly.pdbx_strand_id
1 'polypeptide(L)'
;MQNISFETKAINVELLDETIRASLGERIFGISQSEQEIMVHLSDEANARDVAQVREIFEAHDATHLTNRQQEQQNNRLTLTQLREENSGLFDLSTVGNERGPIREMAKRLAQLELEVMEMRGELGSPSFSD
;
A
#
# COMPACT_ATOMS: atom_id res chain seq x y z
N MET A 1 -13.00 -31.02 -0.53
CA MET A 1 -12.96 -29.56 -0.42
C MET A 1 -14.34 -29.02 -0.75
N GLN A 2 -14.86 -28.07 0.02
CA GLN A 2 -16.16 -27.44 -0.23
C GLN A 2 -15.97 -25.98 -0.63
N ASN A 3 -16.71 -25.52 -1.65
CA ASN A 3 -16.68 -24.13 -2.09
C ASN A 3 -18.03 -23.46 -1.82
N ILE A 4 -17.99 -22.21 -1.34
CA ILE A 4 -19.16 -21.35 -1.22
C ILE A 4 -18.91 -20.11 -2.08
N SER A 5 -19.84 -19.80 -2.98
CA SER A 5 -19.79 -18.62 -3.83
C SER A 5 -20.71 -17.51 -3.33
N PHE A 6 -20.27 -16.29 -3.52
CA PHE A 6 -20.99 -15.06 -3.23
C PHE A 6 -20.85 -14.10 -4.41
N GLU A 7 -21.88 -13.30 -4.69
CA GLU A 7 -21.78 -12.24 -5.69
C GLU A 7 -20.77 -11.17 -5.26
N THR A 8 -19.96 -10.70 -6.20
CA THR A 8 -18.98 -9.64 -5.93
C THR A 8 -19.70 -8.36 -5.52
N LYS A 9 -19.34 -7.88 -4.33
CA LYS A 9 -19.66 -6.53 -3.83
C LYS A 9 -18.35 -5.82 -3.51
N ALA A 10 -18.42 -4.51 -3.21
CA ALA A 10 -17.28 -3.81 -2.64
C ALA A 10 -16.88 -4.51 -1.32
N ILE A 11 -15.80 -5.28 -1.35
CA ILE A 11 -15.34 -6.13 -0.25
C ILE A 11 -13.83 -5.94 -0.06
N ASN A 12 -13.43 -5.74 1.18
CA ASN A 12 -12.04 -5.89 1.60
C ASN A 12 -11.74 -7.38 1.84
N VAL A 13 -11.19 -8.05 0.82
CA VAL A 13 -10.95 -9.52 0.85
C VAL A 13 -9.97 -9.92 1.95
N GLU A 14 -8.98 -9.07 2.25
CA GLU A 14 -7.99 -9.36 3.28
C GLU A 14 -8.64 -9.39 4.67
N LEU A 15 -9.47 -8.39 4.98
CA LEU A 15 -10.22 -8.35 6.23
C LEU A 15 -11.21 -9.52 6.32
N LEU A 16 -11.84 -9.86 5.20
CA LEU A 16 -12.76 -11.00 5.14
C LEU A 16 -12.04 -12.32 5.43
N ASP A 17 -10.87 -12.55 4.82
CA ASP A 17 -10.04 -13.74 5.08
C ASP A 17 -9.58 -13.80 6.53
N GLU A 18 -9.12 -12.68 7.09
CA GLU A 18 -8.73 -12.60 8.50
C GLU A 18 -9.90 -12.95 9.43
N THR A 19 -11.08 -12.39 9.18
CA THR A 19 -12.28 -12.61 9.99
C THR A 19 -12.78 -14.06 9.90
N ILE A 20 -12.86 -14.62 8.69
CA ILE A 20 -13.29 -16.00 8.51
C ILE A 20 -12.27 -16.97 9.12
N ARG A 21 -10.97 -16.72 8.92
CA ARG A 21 -9.90 -17.55 9.49
C ARG A 21 -9.86 -17.49 11.01
N ALA A 22 -10.09 -16.33 11.62
CA ALA A 22 -10.21 -16.20 13.07
C ALA A 22 -11.39 -17.02 13.62
N SER A 23 -12.47 -17.15 12.85
CA SER A 23 -13.67 -17.88 13.26
C SER A 23 -13.61 -19.39 12.99
N LEU A 24 -13.07 -19.80 11.84
CA LEU A 24 -13.09 -21.19 11.37
C LEU A 24 -11.78 -21.94 11.65
N GLY A 25 -10.66 -21.22 11.85
CA GLY A 25 -9.34 -21.80 12.07
C GLY A 25 -8.83 -22.54 10.84
N GLU A 26 -8.39 -23.78 11.02
CA GLU A 26 -7.83 -24.63 9.95
C GLU A 26 -8.89 -25.12 8.95
N ARG A 27 -10.18 -24.85 9.19
CA ARG A 27 -11.27 -25.29 8.33
C ARG A 27 -11.47 -24.43 7.07
N ILE A 28 -10.70 -23.34 6.92
CA ILE A 28 -10.62 -22.53 5.71
C ILE A 28 -9.25 -22.67 5.06
N PHE A 29 -9.23 -22.88 3.74
CA PHE A 29 -8.01 -22.85 2.94
C PHE A 29 -7.69 -21.45 2.41
N GLY A 30 -8.71 -20.67 2.09
CA GLY A 30 -8.56 -19.27 1.69
C GLY A 30 -9.76 -18.75 0.92
N ILE A 31 -9.61 -17.55 0.38
CA ILE A 31 -10.61 -16.85 -0.41
C ILE A 31 -10.02 -16.49 -1.76
N SER A 32 -10.76 -16.74 -2.84
CA SER A 32 -10.44 -16.23 -4.18
C SER A 32 -11.52 -15.24 -4.64
N GLN A 33 -11.12 -14.27 -5.45
CA GLN A 33 -12.00 -13.24 -5.99
C GLN A 33 -11.83 -13.19 -7.51
N SER A 34 -12.96 -13.18 -8.21
CA SER A 34 -13.06 -12.83 -9.62
C SER A 34 -13.87 -11.54 -9.80
N GLU A 35 -14.05 -11.10 -11.04
CA GLU A 35 -14.86 -9.91 -11.33
C GLU A 35 -16.32 -10.04 -10.87
N GLN A 36 -16.86 -11.26 -10.84
CA GLN A 36 -18.29 -11.51 -10.62
C GLN A 36 -18.59 -12.27 -9.32
N GLU A 37 -17.63 -13.03 -8.79
CA GLU A 37 -17.82 -13.81 -7.59
C GLU A 37 -16.63 -13.80 -6.64
N ILE A 38 -16.95 -13.96 -5.35
CA ILE A 38 -16.00 -14.30 -4.30
C ILE A 38 -16.25 -15.75 -3.89
N MET A 39 -15.20 -16.56 -3.89
CA MET A 39 -15.27 -17.97 -3.55
C MET A 39 -14.47 -18.23 -2.27
N VAL A 40 -15.14 -18.79 -1.26
CA VAL A 40 -14.53 -19.22 -0.01
C VAL A 40 -14.26 -20.73 -0.10
N HIS A 41 -13.01 -21.12 0.08
CA HIS A 41 -12.56 -22.50 0.01
C HIS A 41 -12.46 -23.10 1.41
N LEU A 42 -13.30 -24.09 1.71
CA LEU A 42 -13.36 -24.77 2.99
C LEU A 42 -12.79 -26.18 2.93
N SER A 43 -12.29 -26.64 4.07
CA SER A 43 -11.86 -28.02 4.30
C SER A 43 -13.00 -29.04 4.14
N ASP A 44 -12.65 -30.30 3.91
CA ASP A 44 -13.63 -31.41 3.90
C ASP A 44 -14.29 -31.65 5.27
N GLU A 45 -13.68 -31.16 6.34
CA GLU A 45 -14.19 -31.26 7.70
C GLU A 45 -15.22 -30.16 8.04
N ALA A 46 -15.41 -29.18 7.14
CA ALA A 46 -16.39 -28.13 7.31
C ALA A 46 -17.81 -28.70 7.28
N ASN A 47 -18.62 -28.30 8.25
CA ASN A 47 -20.01 -28.74 8.37
C ASN A 47 -21.00 -27.61 8.02
N ALA A 48 -22.30 -27.91 8.05
CA ALA A 48 -23.35 -26.94 7.73
C ALA A 48 -23.35 -25.69 8.63
N ARG A 49 -22.88 -25.81 9.88
CA ARG A 49 -22.74 -24.67 10.80
C ARG A 49 -21.59 -23.76 10.37
N ASP A 50 -20.48 -24.33 9.92
CA ASP A 50 -19.35 -23.55 9.40
C ASP A 50 -19.76 -22.78 8.13
N VAL A 51 -20.52 -23.42 7.24
CA VAL A 51 -21.10 -22.77 6.04
C VAL A 51 -22.02 -21.61 6.43
N ALA A 52 -22.92 -21.82 7.41
CA ALA A 52 -23.82 -20.77 7.89
C ALA A 52 -23.03 -19.60 8.51
N GLN A 53 -21.98 -19.89 9.26
CA GLN A 53 -21.12 -18.88 9.87
C GLN A 53 -20.37 -18.05 8.83
N VAL A 54 -19.86 -18.66 7.76
CA VAL A 54 -19.24 -17.93 6.64
C VAL A 54 -20.25 -16.98 5.98
N ARG A 55 -21.50 -17.40 5.80
CA ARG A 55 -22.56 -16.53 5.25
C ARG A 55 -22.86 -15.35 6.16
N GLU A 56 -22.99 -15.59 7.47
CA GLU A 56 -23.22 -14.53 8.46
C GLU A 56 -22.07 -13.51 8.47
N ILE A 57 -20.83 -13.97 8.46
CA ILE A 57 -19.64 -13.10 8.37
C ILE A 57 -19.68 -12.29 7.08
N PHE A 58 -20.00 -12.91 5.94
CA PHE A 58 -20.06 -12.22 4.66
C PHE A 58 -21.18 -11.14 4.62
N GLU A 59 -22.33 -11.41 5.24
CA GLU A 59 -23.44 -10.45 5.33
C GLU A 59 -23.15 -9.29 6.27
N ALA A 60 -22.42 -9.52 7.36
CA ALA A 60 -22.00 -8.51 8.31
C ALA A 60 -20.71 -7.77 7.90
N HIS A 61 -20.10 -8.15 6.77
CA HIS A 61 -18.80 -7.62 6.35
C HIS A 61 -18.87 -6.15 6.00
N ASP A 62 -18.03 -5.34 6.65
CA ASP A 62 -17.85 -3.93 6.32
C ASP A 62 -16.52 -3.73 5.60
N ALA A 63 -16.59 -3.41 4.31
CA ALA A 63 -15.44 -3.18 3.46
C ALA A 63 -14.69 -1.87 3.73
N THR A 64 -15.27 -0.97 4.53
CA THR A 64 -14.65 0.31 4.87
C THR A 64 -13.59 0.19 5.96
N HIS A 65 -13.61 -0.91 6.72
CA HIS A 65 -12.59 -1.20 7.71
C HIS A 65 -11.33 -1.76 7.05
N LEU A 66 -10.19 -1.28 7.53
CA LEU A 66 -8.86 -1.74 7.11
C LEU A 66 -8.32 -2.72 8.14
N THR A 67 -7.56 -3.72 7.67
CA THR A 67 -6.75 -4.54 8.57
C THR A 67 -5.63 -3.70 9.18
N ASN A 68 -5.05 -4.15 10.29
CA ASN A 68 -3.89 -3.47 10.90
C ASN A 68 -2.75 -3.32 9.89
N ARG A 69 -2.50 -4.35 9.08
CA ARG A 69 -1.48 -4.33 8.02
C ARG A 69 -1.78 -3.28 6.96
N GLN A 70 -3.02 -3.16 6.52
CA GLN A 70 -3.43 -2.14 5.55
C GLN A 70 -3.30 -0.73 6.13
N GLN A 71 -3.65 -0.55 7.41
CA GLN A 71 -3.48 0.72 8.11
C GLN A 71 -2.00 1.10 8.21
N GLU A 72 -1.11 0.16 8.55
CA GLU A 72 0.34 0.39 8.56
C GLU A 72 0.87 0.76 7.18
N GLN A 73 0.44 0.07 6.12
CA GLN A 73 0.84 0.40 4.75
C GLN A 73 0.37 1.80 4.33
N GLN A 74 -0.84 2.20 4.71
CA GLN A 74 -1.34 3.55 4.47
C GLN A 74 -0.49 4.59 5.21
N ASN A 75 -0.20 4.35 6.49
CA ASN A 75 0.64 5.23 7.30
C ASN A 75 2.04 5.37 6.69
N ASN A 76 2.66 4.26 6.27
CA ASN A 76 3.97 4.27 5.63
C ASN A 76 3.98 5.10 4.34
N ARG A 77 2.92 5.01 3.52
CA ARG A 77 2.78 5.84 2.31
C ARG A 77 2.67 7.32 2.66
N LEU A 78 1.89 7.67 3.69
CA LEU A 78 1.76 9.05 4.15
C LEU A 78 3.10 9.60 4.66
N THR A 79 3.81 8.84 5.48
CA THR A 79 5.15 9.20 5.97
C THR A 79 6.13 9.40 4.82
N LEU A 80 6.11 8.53 3.81
CA LEU A 80 6.99 8.68 2.63
C LEU A 80 6.65 9.94 1.83
N THR A 81 5.37 10.28 1.67
CA THR A 81 4.97 11.52 1.01
C THR A 81 5.41 12.74 1.80
N GLN A 82 5.19 12.75 3.13
CA GLN A 82 5.64 13.85 4.00
C GLN A 82 7.16 14.03 3.94
N LEU A 83 7.94 12.94 4.06
CA LEU A 83 9.40 13.01 3.94
C LEU A 83 9.84 13.51 2.57
N ARG A 84 9.10 13.23 1.50
CA ARG A 84 9.40 13.78 0.16
C ARG A 84 9.11 15.27 0.09
N GLU A 85 8.02 15.74 0.69
CA GLU A 85 7.67 17.17 0.75
C GLU A 85 8.65 17.94 1.64
N GLU A 86 9.04 17.39 2.79
CA GLU A 86 10.05 18.00 3.68
C GLU A 86 11.42 18.09 3.00
N ASN A 87 11.78 17.08 2.19
CA ASN A 87 13.04 17.02 1.46
C ASN A 87 12.92 17.47 -0.01
N SER A 88 11.84 18.15 -0.41
CA SER A 88 11.70 18.68 -1.77
C SER A 88 12.42 20.01 -1.98
N GLY A 89 12.99 20.58 -0.92
CA GLY A 89 13.81 21.79 -1.01
C GLY A 89 15.19 21.47 -1.58
N LEU A 90 15.69 22.35 -2.46
CA LEU A 90 17.07 22.31 -2.92
C LEU A 90 18.02 22.42 -1.72
N PHE A 91 19.10 21.64 -1.75
CA PHE A 91 20.18 21.71 -0.80
C PHE A 91 20.78 23.12 -0.81
N ASP A 92 20.56 23.83 0.29
CA ASP A 92 21.07 25.18 0.46
C ASP A 92 22.58 25.15 0.74
N LEU A 93 23.37 25.40 -0.31
CA LEU A 93 24.83 25.53 -0.23
C LEU A 93 25.28 26.64 0.74
N SER A 94 24.40 27.59 1.09
CA SER A 94 24.72 28.65 2.07
C SER A 94 24.89 28.09 3.49
N THR A 95 24.28 26.94 3.80
CA THR A 95 24.40 26.26 5.09
C THR A 95 25.80 25.68 5.35
N VAL A 96 26.60 25.47 4.30
CA VAL A 96 27.95 24.86 4.36
C VAL A 96 29.07 25.92 4.33
N GLY A 97 28.71 27.21 4.48
CA GLY A 97 29.55 28.37 4.14
C GLY A 97 30.96 28.44 4.76
N ASN A 98 31.23 27.73 5.87
CA ASN A 98 32.51 27.77 6.58
C ASN A 98 33.24 26.41 6.71
N GLU A 99 32.76 25.35 6.04
CA GLU A 99 33.34 24.01 6.22
C GLU A 99 34.60 23.75 5.35
N ARG A 100 35.50 22.89 5.85
CA ARG A 100 36.78 22.56 5.20
C ARG A 100 36.57 21.95 3.81
N GLY A 101 37.55 22.17 2.93
CA GLY A 101 37.50 21.86 1.48
C GLY A 101 36.75 20.58 1.04
N PRO A 102 36.97 19.41 1.66
CA PRO A 102 36.26 18.18 1.28
C PRO A 102 34.74 18.24 1.45
N ILE A 103 34.26 18.92 2.50
CA ILE A 103 32.83 18.98 2.82
C ILE A 103 32.11 19.96 1.89
N ARG A 104 32.78 21.08 1.57
CA ARG A 104 32.30 22.03 0.56
C ARG A 104 32.20 21.40 -0.83
N GLU A 105 33.12 20.50 -1.17
CA GLU A 105 33.11 19.80 -2.45
C GLU A 105 32.01 18.73 -2.51
N MET A 106 31.75 18.01 -1.42
CA MET A 106 30.59 17.11 -1.31
C MET A 106 29.27 17.87 -1.43
N ALA A 107 29.14 19.02 -0.76
CA ALA A 107 27.95 19.86 -0.82
C ALA A 107 27.64 20.33 -2.25
N LYS A 108 28.65 20.76 -3.01
CA LYS A 108 28.49 21.11 -4.43
C LYS A 108 28.02 19.93 -5.28
N ARG A 109 28.58 18.73 -5.05
CA ARG A 109 28.17 17.52 -5.78
C ARG A 109 26.74 17.11 -5.44
N LEU A 110 26.32 17.25 -4.19
CA LEU A 110 24.94 17.01 -3.76
C LEU A 110 23.97 17.97 -4.45
N ALA A 111 24.25 19.28 -4.45
CA ALA A 111 23.42 20.27 -5.14
C ALA A 111 23.35 20.01 -6.66
N GLN A 112 24.45 19.56 -7.28
CA GLN A 112 24.46 19.20 -8.71
C GLN A 112 23.62 17.95 -8.99
N LEU A 113 23.71 16.91 -8.15
CA LEU A 113 22.89 15.71 -8.25
C LEU A 113 21.40 16.02 -8.10
N GLU A 114 21.03 16.95 -7.23
CA GLU A 114 19.64 17.38 -7.08
C GLU A 114 19.10 18.07 -8.33
N LEU A 115 19.89 18.95 -8.96
CA LEU A 115 19.55 19.57 -10.24
C LEU A 115 19.32 18.51 -11.34
N GLU A 116 20.23 17.53 -11.48
CA GLU A 116 20.10 16.45 -12.45
C GLU A 116 18.86 15.58 -12.18
N VAL A 117 18.56 15.28 -10.91
CA VAL A 117 17.36 14.52 -10.53
C VAL A 117 16.08 15.30 -10.83
N MET A 118 16.05 16.61 -10.61
CA MET A 118 14.90 17.45 -10.96
C MET A 118 14.70 17.54 -12.48
N GLU A 119 15.78 17.61 -13.25
CA GLU A 119 15.74 17.57 -14.71
C GLU A 119 15.16 16.24 -15.21
N MET A 120 15.60 15.11 -14.66
CA MET A 120 15.05 13.78 -14.99
C MET A 120 13.57 13.62 -14.62
N ARG A 121 13.08 14.35 -13.61
CA ARG A 121 11.67 14.36 -13.20
C ARG A 121 10.80 15.33 -14.00
N GLY A 122 11.39 16.16 -14.86
CA GLY A 122 10.68 17.19 -15.62
C GLY A 122 10.19 18.37 -14.75
N GLU A 123 10.78 18.55 -13.57
CA GLU A 123 10.40 19.60 -12.60
C GLU A 123 11.10 20.94 -12.92
N LEU A 124 12.17 20.91 -13.72
CA LEU A 124 12.75 22.07 -14.37
C LEU A 124 12.10 22.19 -15.75
N GLY A 125 11.16 23.13 -15.90
CA GLY A 125 10.40 23.33 -17.14
C GLY A 125 11.31 23.29 -18.36
N SER A 126 10.97 22.42 -19.32
CA SER A 126 11.73 22.23 -20.54
C SER A 126 12.04 23.58 -21.17
N PRO A 127 13.31 23.88 -21.54
CA PRO A 127 13.58 25.08 -22.32
C PRO A 127 12.78 24.95 -23.62
N SER A 128 11.76 25.79 -23.77
CA SER A 128 11.04 25.93 -25.02
C SER A 128 12.02 26.52 -26.04
N PHE A 129 12.68 25.68 -26.80
CA PHE A 129 13.31 26.10 -28.03
C PHE A 129 12.18 26.31 -29.05
N SER A 130 11.75 27.55 -29.18
CA SER A 130 10.99 28.00 -30.34
C SER A 130 11.96 28.16 -31.50
N ASP A 131 11.71 27.42 -32.58
CA ASP A 131 12.35 27.57 -33.90
C ASP A 131 12.10 28.95 -34.53
#